data_AF-A0A8H3PB60-F1
#
_entry.id   AF-A0A8H3PB60-F1
#
_cell.length_a   1.000
_cell.length_b   1.000
_cell.length_c   1.000
_cell.angle_alpha   90.00
_cell.angle_beta   90.00
_cell.angle_gamma   90.00
#
_symmetry.space_group_name_H-M   'P 1'
#
loop_
_entity.id
_entity.type
_entity.pdbx_description
1 polymer ?
#
loop_
_entity_poly.entity_id
_entity_poly.type
_entity_poly.pdbx_seq_one_letter_code
_entity_poly.pdbx_strand_id
1 'polypeptide(L)'
;MSSTLLLTPSAPPTLAFGKNMLGVPLITRYEVKAVTESVSKQTSQEAAGAHVNLAWSQVDGHSVFQMSVMLSCIRDNEEFGLTSEEVQQTSAIGKVWRRYNDPLTDSPRWNISGFGEPGEQSVGHQVVL
;
A
#
# COMPACT_ATOMS: atom_id res chain seq x y z
N MET A 1 3.79 -38.31 -14.53
CA MET A 1 4.17 -37.64 -13.27
C MET A 1 3.99 -36.14 -13.49
N SER A 2 2.81 -35.61 -13.15
CA SER A 2 2.49 -34.20 -13.33
C SER A 2 2.95 -33.45 -12.08
N SER A 3 3.90 -32.53 -12.24
CA SER A 3 4.38 -31.69 -11.15
C SER A 3 3.36 -30.60 -10.90
N THR A 4 2.48 -30.81 -9.92
CA THR A 4 1.62 -29.75 -9.38
C THR A 4 2.51 -28.82 -8.57
N LEU A 5 2.89 -27.69 -9.16
CA LEU A 5 3.41 -26.53 -8.45
C LEU A 5 2.34 -26.07 -7.46
N LEU A 6 2.47 -26.50 -6.21
CA LEU A 6 1.78 -25.92 -5.07
C LEU A 6 2.30 -24.49 -4.89
N LEU A 7 1.65 -23.55 -5.56
CA LEU A 7 1.68 -22.15 -5.14
C LEU A 7 1.05 -22.09 -3.76
N THR A 8 1.89 -21.98 -2.73
CA THR A 8 1.42 -21.66 -1.39
C THR A 8 0.66 -20.33 -1.46
N PRO A 9 -0.54 -20.21 -0.85
CA PRO A 9 -1.28 -18.97 -0.85
C PRO A 9 -0.66 -18.03 0.19
N SER A 10 0.50 -17.44 -0.12
CA SER A 10 0.84 -16.16 0.51
C SER A 10 -0.16 -15.18 -0.09
N ALA A 11 -1.18 -14.81 0.67
CA ALA A 11 -2.21 -13.87 0.23
C ALA A 11 -1.54 -12.66 -0.47
N PRO A 12 -1.97 -12.28 -1.69
CA PRO A 12 -1.52 -11.02 -2.24
C PRO A 12 -1.94 -9.92 -1.26
N PRO A 13 -1.01 -9.05 -0.83
CA PRO A 13 -1.32 -8.04 0.17
C PRO A 13 -2.40 -7.12 -0.37
N THR A 14 -3.36 -6.79 0.49
CA THR A 14 -4.34 -5.74 0.24
C THR A 14 -3.64 -4.39 0.18
N LEU A 15 -4.14 -3.48 -0.66
CA LEU A 15 -3.55 -2.17 -0.85
C LEU A 15 -4.47 -1.06 -0.34
N ALA A 16 -3.96 -0.30 0.62
CA ALA A 16 -4.45 1.05 0.91
C ALA A 16 -3.89 2.10 -0.08
N PHE A 17 -2.73 1.83 -0.70
CA PHE A 17 -1.95 2.84 -1.45
C PHE A 17 -2.06 2.75 -2.99
N GLY A 18 -3.10 2.09 -3.51
CA GLY A 18 -3.43 2.09 -4.94
C GLY A 18 -2.46 1.31 -5.85
N LYS A 19 -2.86 1.08 -7.10
CA LYS A 19 -2.15 0.18 -8.04
C LYS A 19 -0.66 0.50 -8.16
N ASN A 20 0.18 -0.52 -8.00
CA ASN A 20 1.63 -0.42 -8.17
C ASN A 20 2.03 -0.80 -9.60
N MET A 21 2.23 0.22 -10.44
CA MET A 21 2.59 0.05 -11.84
C MET A 21 4.09 -0.14 -12.08
N LEU A 22 4.90 0.09 -11.05
CA LEU A 22 6.37 0.03 -11.13
C LEU A 22 6.92 -1.37 -10.82
N GLY A 23 6.08 -2.32 -10.42
CA GLY A 23 6.49 -3.69 -10.08
C GLY A 23 7.42 -3.79 -8.85
N VAL A 24 7.53 -2.72 -8.06
CA VAL A 24 8.36 -2.67 -6.86
C VAL A 24 7.69 -3.37 -5.67
N PRO A 25 8.41 -3.75 -4.61
CA PRO A 25 7.77 -4.27 -3.40
C PRO A 25 6.76 -3.27 -2.80
N LEU A 26 5.65 -3.79 -2.29
CA LEU A 26 4.63 -2.99 -1.61
C LEU A 26 5.06 -2.71 -0.17
N ILE A 27 4.68 -1.53 0.34
CA ILE A 27 4.90 -1.09 1.73
C ILE A 27 3.95 -1.84 2.68
N THR A 28 3.93 -3.16 2.61
CA THR A 28 3.11 -4.05 3.47
C THR A 28 3.93 -5.20 4.03
N ARG A 29 5.22 -5.31 3.68
CA ARG A 29 6.02 -6.51 3.97
C ARG A 29 7.21 -6.25 4.88
N TYR A 30 8.21 -5.48 4.45
CA TYR A 30 9.47 -5.38 5.19
C TYR A 30 9.53 -4.12 6.04
N GLU A 31 9.04 -3.02 5.50
CA GLU A 31 9.12 -1.68 6.06
C GLU A 31 8.27 -1.53 7.31
N VAL A 32 7.12 -2.21 7.37
CA VAL A 32 6.17 -2.15 8.49
C VAL A 32 6.29 -3.33 9.46
N LYS A 33 7.21 -4.28 9.24
CA LYS A 33 7.28 -5.53 10.01
C LYS A 33 7.41 -5.31 11.51
N ALA A 34 8.30 -4.41 11.93
CA ALA A 34 8.50 -4.10 13.35
C ALA A 34 7.22 -3.54 14.00
N VAL A 35 6.50 -2.68 13.27
CA VAL A 35 5.22 -2.12 13.72
C VAL A 35 4.16 -3.21 13.78
N THR A 36 4.08 -4.09 12.79
CA THR A 36 3.14 -5.23 12.78
C THR A 36 3.36 -6.16 13.98
N GLU A 37 4.61 -6.47 14.32
CA GLU A 37 4.93 -7.28 15.50
C GLU A 37 4.58 -6.56 16.81
N SER A 38 4.76 -5.24 16.88
CA SER A 38 4.37 -4.43 18.04
C SER A 38 2.85 -4.44 18.23
N VAL A 39 2.10 -4.13 17.17
CA VAL A 39 0.63 -4.11 17.17
C VAL A 39 0.09 -5.48 17.57
N SER A 40 0.66 -6.56 17.02
CA SER A 40 0.20 -7.92 17.34
C SER A 40 0.36 -8.26 18.83
N LYS A 41 1.46 -7.81 19.45
CA LYS A 41 1.69 -7.99 20.90
C LYS A 41 0.73 -7.15 21.73
N GLN A 42 0.48 -5.91 21.30
CA GLN A 42 -0.41 -5.00 22.01
C GLN A 42 -1.87 -5.49 22.00
N THR A 43 -2.38 -5.91 20.84
CA THR A 43 -3.79 -6.28 20.68
C THR A 43 -4.07 -7.74 21.02
N SER A 44 -3.02 -8.56 21.20
CA SER A 44 -3.14 -10.02 21.33
C SER A 44 -3.85 -10.68 20.14
N GLN A 45 -3.82 -10.03 18.98
CA GLN A 45 -4.35 -10.51 17.71
C GLN A 45 -3.22 -10.53 16.68
N GLU A 46 -3.27 -11.43 15.71
CA GLU A 46 -2.30 -11.45 14.62
C GLU A 46 -2.56 -10.26 13.69
N ALA A 47 -1.66 -9.28 13.68
CA ALA A 47 -1.74 -8.16 12.75
C ALA A 47 -0.95 -8.47 11.47
N ALA A 48 -1.45 -8.00 10.33
CA ALA A 48 -0.73 -7.97 9.07
C ALA A 48 -0.28 -6.54 8.76
N GLY A 49 0.69 -6.37 7.85
CA GLY A 49 1.11 -5.04 7.39
C GLY A 49 -0.04 -4.23 6.76
N ALA A 50 -1.05 -4.90 6.22
CA ALA A 50 -2.28 -4.29 5.73
C ALA A 50 -3.08 -3.58 6.84
N HIS A 51 -3.17 -4.19 8.04
CA HIS A 51 -3.85 -3.60 9.20
C HIS A 51 -3.15 -2.34 9.69
N VAL A 52 -1.81 -2.39 9.74
CA VAL A 52 -1.00 -1.22 10.10
C VAL A 52 -1.24 -0.06 9.13
N ASN A 53 -1.25 -0.34 7.82
CA ASN A 53 -1.49 0.70 6.81
C ASN A 53 -2.90 1.29 6.88
N LEU A 54 -3.92 0.44 7.07
CA LEU A 54 -5.29 0.90 7.23
C LEU A 54 -5.42 1.81 8.45
N ALA A 55 -4.93 1.34 9.60
CA ALA A 55 -4.98 2.06 10.86
C ALA A 55 -4.20 3.38 10.80
N TRP A 56 -2.98 3.38 10.27
CA TRP A 56 -2.16 4.59 10.09
C TRP A 56 -2.87 5.63 9.24
N SER A 57 -3.51 5.19 8.16
CA SER A 57 -4.20 6.13 7.26
C SER A 57 -5.41 6.81 7.90
N GLN A 58 -5.97 6.24 8.97
CA GLN A 58 -7.15 6.78 9.66
C GLN A 58 -6.82 7.70 10.84
N VAL A 59 -5.56 7.80 11.27
CA VAL A 59 -5.14 8.51 12.51
C VAL A 59 -5.63 9.96 12.55
N ASP A 60 -5.63 10.65 11.41
CA ASP A 60 -6.05 12.06 11.28
C ASP A 60 -7.49 12.21 10.72
N GLY A 61 -8.31 11.16 10.80
CA GLY A 61 -9.70 11.17 10.32
C GLY A 61 -9.86 11.04 8.81
N HIS A 62 -8.81 10.66 8.08
CA HIS A 62 -8.94 10.38 6.65
C HIS A 62 -9.71 9.07 6.42
N SER A 63 -10.62 9.09 5.46
CA SER A 63 -11.24 7.86 4.96
C SER A 63 -10.34 7.19 3.96
N VAL A 64 -10.15 5.88 4.13
CA VAL A 64 -9.36 5.05 3.22
C VAL A 64 -10.19 3.90 2.67
N PHE A 65 -10.04 3.67 1.37
CA PHE A 65 -10.64 2.55 0.67
C PHE A 65 -9.59 1.46 0.45
N GLN A 66 -9.74 0.34 1.16
CA GLN A 66 -8.88 -0.83 0.98
C GLN A 66 -9.50 -1.78 -0.04
N MET A 67 -8.81 -1.95 -1.17
CA MET A 67 -9.30 -2.78 -2.26
C MET A 67 -8.77 -4.22 -2.15
N SER A 68 -9.65 -5.19 -2.33
CA SER A 68 -9.33 -6.60 -2.52
C SER A 68 -10.36 -7.27 -3.41
N VAL A 69 -9.93 -8.26 -4.19
CA VAL A 69 -10.82 -9.18 -4.90
C VAL A 69 -10.96 -10.54 -4.19
N MET A 70 -10.17 -10.76 -3.13
CA MET A 70 -10.16 -12.00 -2.37
C MET A 70 -11.03 -11.85 -1.12
N LEU A 71 -12.02 -12.74 -0.97
CA LEU A 71 -13.02 -12.67 0.11
C LEU A 71 -12.39 -12.77 1.50
N SER A 72 -11.35 -13.60 1.70
CA SER A 72 -10.66 -13.71 2.98
C SER A 72 -10.04 -12.37 3.39
N CYS A 73 -9.34 -11.71 2.47
CA CYS A 73 -8.80 -10.37 2.70
C CYS A 73 -9.89 -9.33 3.00
N ILE A 74 -11.06 -9.40 2.35
CA ILE A 74 -12.16 -8.47 2.64
C ILE A 74 -12.66 -8.67 4.07
N ARG A 75 -12.75 -9.91 4.53
CA ARG A 75 -13.18 -10.26 5.90
C ARG A 75 -12.14 -9.92 6.96
N ASP A 76 -10.86 -9.98 6.58
CA ASP A 76 -9.70 -9.72 7.43
C ASP A 76 -9.39 -8.22 7.57
N ASN A 77 -10.07 -7.34 6.83
CA ASN A 77 -9.90 -5.88 6.96
C ASN A 77 -10.52 -5.36 8.27
N GLU A 78 -9.98 -5.78 9.40
CA GLU A 78 -10.36 -5.33 10.74
C GLU A 78 -9.61 -4.04 11.11
N GLU A 79 -10.25 -3.22 11.95
CA GLU A 79 -9.68 -1.96 12.43
C GLU A 79 -8.78 -2.19 13.65
N PHE A 80 -7.56 -1.64 13.60
CA PHE A 80 -6.59 -1.68 14.69
C PHE A 80 -6.29 -0.27 15.18
N GLY A 81 -6.06 -0.11 16.49
CA GLY A 81 -5.53 1.13 17.06
C GLY A 81 -4.01 1.12 17.06
N LEU A 82 -3.38 2.18 16.56
CA LEU A 82 -1.94 2.39 16.69
C LEU A 82 -1.60 3.32 17.85
N THR A 83 -0.50 3.03 18.54
CA THR A 83 0.10 3.98 19.49
C THR A 83 0.80 5.12 18.75
N SER A 84 1.05 6.23 19.45
CA SER A 84 1.77 7.37 18.87
C SER A 84 3.17 7.01 18.36
N GLU A 85 3.84 6.03 18.99
CA GLU A 85 5.15 5.55 18.54
C GLU A 85 5.05 4.78 17.22
N GLU A 86 4.09 3.86 17.11
CA GLU A 86 3.83 3.08 15.89
C GLU A 86 3.43 3.97 14.71
N VAL A 87 2.64 5.02 14.98
CA VAL A 87 2.31 6.05 13.99
C VAL A 87 3.57 6.77 13.52
N GLN A 88 4.46 7.19 14.43
CA GLN A 88 5.70 7.86 14.05
C GLN A 88 6.63 6.95 13.24
N GLN A 89 6.78 5.68 13.65
CA GLN A 89 7.59 4.70 12.93
C GLN A 89 7.05 4.47 11.50
N THR A 90 5.73 4.30 11.36
CA THR A 90 5.09 4.13 10.05
C THR A 90 5.23 5.39 9.19
N SER A 91 5.04 6.56 9.78
CA SER A 91 5.19 7.85 9.08
C SER A 91 6.63 8.10 8.60
N ALA A 92 7.63 7.56 9.30
CA ALA A 92 9.03 7.68 8.90
C ALA A 92 9.32 6.99 7.56
N ILE A 93 8.55 5.95 7.19
CA ILE A 93 8.67 5.26 5.90
C ILE A 93 8.34 6.22 4.76
N GLY A 94 7.30 7.04 4.94
CA GLY A 94 6.84 8.02 3.94
C GLY A 94 7.79 9.20 3.69
N LYS A 95 8.85 9.36 4.50
CA LYS A 95 9.89 10.39 4.27
C LYS A 95 10.63 10.17 2.96
N VAL A 96 10.76 8.93 2.53
CA VAL A 96 11.22 8.59 1.18
C VAL A 96 9.98 8.50 0.30
N TRP A 97 9.56 9.65 -0.22
CA TRP A 97 8.33 9.74 -0.98
C TRP A 97 8.47 9.06 -2.36
N ARG A 98 7.41 8.39 -2.81
CA ARG A 98 7.32 7.82 -4.16
C ARG A 98 5.86 7.73 -4.61
N ARG A 99 5.59 8.11 -5.86
CA ARG A 99 4.31 7.88 -6.54
C ARG A 99 4.33 6.52 -7.24
N TYR A 100 3.33 5.69 -6.96
CA TYR A 100 3.20 4.35 -7.56
C TYR A 100 2.19 4.30 -8.70
N ASN A 101 1.22 5.21 -8.68
CA ASN A 101 0.26 5.42 -9.76
C ASN A 101 0.74 6.60 -10.61
N ASP A 102 1.52 6.28 -11.64
CA ASP A 102 2.08 7.23 -12.60
C ASP A 102 1.49 6.95 -14.00
N PRO A 103 0.80 7.91 -14.64
CA PRO A 103 0.19 7.74 -15.96
C PRO A 103 1.19 7.33 -17.06
N LEU A 104 2.48 7.63 -16.89
CA LEU A 104 3.54 7.25 -17.82
C LEU A 104 3.90 5.77 -17.77
N THR A 105 3.51 5.10 -16.69
CA THR A 105 3.81 3.69 -16.44
C THR A 105 2.66 2.77 -16.88
N ASP A 106 1.52 3.34 -17.27
CA ASP A 106 0.39 2.58 -17.82
C ASP A 106 0.65 2.01 -19.22
N SER A 107 -0.13 0.99 -19.57
CA SER A 107 -0.13 0.37 -20.90
C SER A 107 -1.56 0.30 -21.43
N PRO A 108 -1.93 1.13 -22.43
CA PRO A 108 -1.09 2.12 -23.12
C PRO A 108 -0.69 3.29 -22.21
N ARG A 109 0.44 3.95 -22.49
CA ARG A 109 0.92 5.11 -21.72
C ARG A 109 0.01 6.31 -21.92
N TRP A 110 -0.23 7.07 -20.87
CA TRP A 110 -1.04 8.29 -20.94
C TRP A 110 -0.11 9.47 -21.20
N ASN A 111 -0.35 10.21 -22.28
CA ASN A 111 0.48 11.35 -22.69
C ASN A 111 0.09 12.65 -21.96
N ILE A 112 0.09 12.64 -20.63
CA ILE A 112 -0.37 13.78 -19.82
C ILE A 112 0.54 14.00 -18.61
N SER A 113 0.79 15.27 -18.27
CA SER A 113 1.41 15.68 -17.02
C SER A 113 0.30 16.02 -16.03
N GLY A 114 0.07 15.13 -15.07
CA GLY A 114 -0.95 15.30 -14.03
C GLY A 114 -0.37 15.90 -12.75
N PHE A 115 0.90 15.62 -12.44
CA PHE A 115 1.49 15.91 -11.14
C PHE A 115 2.75 16.80 -11.23
N GLY A 116 3.23 17.08 -12.44
CA GLY A 116 4.42 17.90 -12.67
C GLY A 116 5.72 17.17 -12.31
N GLU A 117 5.71 15.85 -12.31
CA GLU A 117 6.88 15.03 -11.95
C GLU A 117 8.00 15.21 -12.98
N PRO A 118 9.29 15.07 -12.60
CA PRO A 118 10.40 15.17 -13.55
C PRO A 118 10.27 14.23 -14.76
N GLY A 119 9.65 13.05 -14.57
CA GLY A 119 9.38 12.09 -15.64
C GLY A 119 8.30 12.55 -16.63
N GLU A 120 7.41 13.47 -16.24
CA GLU A 120 6.30 13.97 -17.06
C GLU A 120 6.71 15.10 -18.02
N GLN A 121 7.95 15.59 -17.97
CA GLN A 121 8.37 16.75 -18.78
C GLN A 121 8.28 16.53 -20.30
N SER A 122 8.32 15.27 -20.76
CA SER A 122 8.25 14.92 -22.18
C SER A 122 6.84 14.71 -22.73
N VAL A 123 5.79 14.91 -21.93
CA VAL A 123 4.40 14.69 -22.36
C VAL A 123 3.81 15.89 -23.11
N GLY A 124 2.86 15.60 -24.00
CA GLY A 124 2.23 16.60 -24.87
C GLY A 124 1.05 17.36 -24.26
N HIS A 125 0.51 16.93 -23.13
CA HIS A 125 -0.67 17.54 -22.49
C HIS A 125 -0.40 17.90 -21.03
N GLN A 126 -0.89 19.06 -20.59
CA GLN A 126 -0.78 19.53 -19.20
C GLN A 126 -2.16 19.90 -18.66
N VAL A 127 -2.33 19.79 -17.34
CA VAL A 127 -3.54 20.27 -16.65
C VAL A 127 -3.61 21.80 -16.77
N VAL A 128 -4.75 22.31 -17.23
CA VAL A 128 -5.07 23.75 -17.23
C VAL A 128 -6.02 23.99 -16.05
N LEU A 129 -5.61 24.83 -15.10
CA LEU A 129 -6.41 25.23 -13.94
C LEU A 129 -7.10 26.57 -14.20
#